data_AF-T1A7L7-F1
#
_entry.id   AF-T1A7L7-F1
#
_cell.length_a   1.000
_cell.length_b   1.000
_cell.length_c   1.000
_cell.angle_alpha   90.00
_cell.angle_beta   90.00
_cell.angle_gamma   90.00
#
_symmetry.space_group_name_H-M   'P 1'
#
loop_
_entity.id
_entity.type
_entity.pdbx_description
1 polymer ?
#
loop_
_entity_poly.entity_id
_entity_poly.type
_entity_poly.pdbx_seq_one_letter_code
_entity_poly.pdbx_strand_id
1 'polypeptide(L)'
;TDAVAEECIRTLRAEKRGRATFLPLNKMLPARPKGKSLIAAQSSGAVGFAIDLVKFDESLRPAISYVFGETVVMDDLAHARAQMGGVRLVTLTGDLIEATGAISGGYIDAAGKSVDSASELKQIGEELREKSGADAAARTELGKVSTRIREVSEELAKRSIRADAHQSTRQILDKELSAARQRLQEMAEQIRASQKEQEHASGELSTLEASVAKLAEEIAGLKAEIAKSQEQYLGQLPGALSARVRQWQQDAQETSDARVKLNGELQ
;
A
#
# COMPACT_ATOMS: atom_id res chain seq x y z
N THR A 1 23.45 -4.83 -47.84
CA THR A 1 23.13 -5.27 -49.22
C THR A 1 23.09 -4.07 -50.14
N ASP A 2 23.00 -4.26 -51.44
CA ASP A 2 22.76 -3.20 -52.43
C ASP A 2 21.49 -2.39 -52.14
N ALA A 3 20.40 -3.04 -51.73
CA ALA A 3 19.18 -2.34 -51.30
C ALA A 3 19.42 -1.38 -50.12
N VAL A 4 20.16 -1.83 -49.09
CA VAL A 4 20.53 -0.99 -47.94
C VAL A 4 21.45 0.17 -48.38
N ALA A 5 22.38 -0.08 -49.30
CA ALA A 5 23.24 0.97 -49.83
C ALA A 5 22.43 2.05 -50.56
N GLU A 6 21.42 1.68 -51.35
CA GLU A 6 20.52 2.62 -52.02
C GLU A 6 19.75 3.48 -51.00
N GLU A 7 19.21 2.85 -49.95
CA GLU A 7 18.50 3.55 -48.89
C GLU A 7 19.41 4.56 -48.16
N CYS A 8 20.63 4.14 -47.78
CA CYS A 8 21.60 5.05 -47.16
C CYS A 8 21.95 6.24 -48.08
N ILE A 9 22.14 6.01 -49.39
CA ILE A 9 22.39 7.08 -50.36
C ILE A 9 21.21 8.06 -50.41
N ARG A 10 19.97 7.54 -50.39
CA ARG A 10 18.75 8.35 -50.39
C ARG A 10 18.68 9.24 -49.15
N THR A 11 18.97 8.68 -47.98
CA THR A 11 19.01 9.41 -46.70
C THR A 11 20.10 10.50 -46.70
N LEU A 12 21.33 10.17 -47.11
CA LEU A 12 22.42 11.15 -47.20
C LEU A 12 22.07 12.32 -48.14
N ARG A 13 21.38 12.03 -49.24
CA ARG A 13 20.92 13.06 -50.19
C ARG A 13 19.81 13.91 -49.60
N ALA A 14 18.80 13.30 -48.97
CA ALA A 14 17.68 14.00 -48.37
C ALA A 14 18.12 14.93 -47.23
N GLU A 15 19.04 14.46 -46.39
CA GLU A 15 19.55 15.20 -45.23
C GLU A 15 20.79 16.05 -45.54
N LYS A 16 21.27 16.05 -46.79
CA LYS A 16 22.47 16.79 -47.25
C LYS A 16 23.73 16.49 -46.41
N ARG A 17 23.92 15.25 -45.97
CA ARG A 17 25.04 14.83 -45.09
C ARG A 17 26.32 14.41 -45.84
N GLY A 18 26.57 14.96 -47.02
CA GLY A 18 27.78 14.69 -47.79
C GLY A 18 27.70 13.45 -48.69
N ARG A 19 28.87 12.89 -49.05
CA ARG A 19 29.02 11.75 -49.97
C ARG A 19 29.78 10.61 -49.29
N ALA A 20 29.36 9.38 -49.55
CA ALA A 20 30.03 8.16 -49.12
C ALA A 20 30.05 7.13 -50.26
N THR A 21 31.03 6.21 -50.22
CA THR A 21 31.11 5.06 -51.11
C THR A 21 30.63 3.83 -50.34
N PHE A 22 29.63 3.13 -50.88
CA PHE A 22 29.07 1.92 -50.26
C PHE A 22 29.57 0.69 -50.99
N LEU A 23 29.95 -0.34 -50.23
CA LEU A 23 30.47 -1.62 -50.73
C LEU A 23 29.44 -2.73 -50.46
N PRO A 24 28.49 -2.99 -51.38
CA PRO A 24 27.43 -3.96 -51.15
C PRO A 24 27.94 -5.41 -51.25
N LEU A 25 28.24 -6.03 -50.11
CA LEU A 25 28.82 -7.38 -50.03
C LEU A 25 28.08 -8.45 -50.83
N ASN A 26 26.76 -8.37 -50.96
CA ASN A 26 25.95 -9.33 -51.70
C ASN A 26 26.08 -9.23 -53.23
N LYS A 27 26.69 -8.16 -53.75
CA LYS A 27 26.95 -7.96 -55.19
C LYS A 27 28.44 -7.95 -55.53
N MET A 28 29.31 -7.79 -54.54
CA MET A 28 30.74 -7.76 -54.74
C MET A 28 31.30 -9.16 -54.96
N LEU A 29 32.23 -9.26 -55.90
CA LEU A 29 33.06 -10.44 -56.09
C LEU A 29 34.47 -10.13 -55.56
N PRO A 30 35.15 -11.08 -54.90
CA PRO A 30 36.53 -10.87 -54.48
C PRO A 30 37.43 -10.53 -55.67
N ALA A 31 38.08 -9.36 -55.61
CA ALA A 31 39.11 -9.02 -56.57
C ALA A 31 40.29 -9.99 -56.43
N ARG A 32 40.84 -10.44 -57.55
CA ARG A 32 42.03 -11.29 -57.60
C ARG A 32 43.20 -10.49 -58.16
N PRO A 33 44.43 -10.66 -57.65
CA PRO A 33 45.61 -10.06 -58.24
C PRO A 33 45.74 -10.42 -59.71
N LYS A 34 46.10 -9.44 -60.55
CA LYS A 34 46.24 -9.60 -62.01
C LYS A 34 47.64 -9.26 -62.48
N GLY A 35 48.12 -10.00 -63.49
CA GLY A 35 49.27 -9.67 -64.34
C GLY A 35 50.42 -8.96 -63.62
N LYS A 36 50.51 -7.63 -63.79
CA LYS A 36 51.58 -6.79 -63.24
C LYS A 36 51.68 -6.79 -61.71
N SER A 37 50.56 -6.93 -60.99
CA SER A 37 50.58 -7.00 -59.51
C SER A 37 51.22 -8.30 -58.99
N LEU A 38 51.04 -9.42 -59.69
CA LEU A 38 51.72 -10.68 -59.37
C LEU A 38 53.23 -10.58 -59.63
N ILE A 39 53.63 -9.92 -60.71
CA ILE A 39 55.04 -9.68 -61.05
C ILE A 39 55.69 -8.76 -60.00
N ALA A 40 55.02 -7.66 -59.64
CA ALA A 40 55.51 -6.72 -58.64
C ALA A 40 55.67 -7.38 -57.27
N ALA A 41 54.73 -8.24 -56.85
CA ALA A 41 54.81 -8.97 -55.59
C ALA A 41 55.99 -9.97 -55.51
N GLN A 42 56.59 -10.33 -56.64
CA GLN A 42 57.77 -11.19 -56.73
C GLN A 42 59.06 -10.41 -56.99
N SER A 43 58.98 -9.08 -57.09
CA SER A 43 60.12 -8.22 -57.40
C SER A 43 60.98 -7.91 -56.17
N SER A 44 62.20 -7.41 -56.41
CA SER A 44 63.08 -6.96 -55.32
C SER A 44 62.42 -5.87 -54.50
N GLY A 45 62.46 -6.02 -53.17
CA GLY A 45 61.84 -5.08 -52.22
C GLY A 45 60.35 -5.30 -51.97
N ALA A 46 59.71 -6.31 -52.59
CA ALA A 46 58.32 -6.62 -52.29
C ALA A 46 58.17 -7.37 -50.96
N VAL A 47 57.29 -6.87 -50.09
CA VAL A 47 56.89 -7.51 -48.83
C VAL A 47 55.76 -8.51 -49.05
N GLY A 48 54.83 -8.20 -49.98
CA GLY A 48 53.70 -9.05 -50.33
C GLY A 48 52.44 -8.26 -50.68
N PHE A 49 51.31 -8.94 -50.85
CA PHE A 49 50.03 -8.26 -51.05
C PHE A 49 49.51 -7.69 -49.73
N ALA A 50 48.95 -6.48 -49.78
CA ALA A 50 48.41 -5.81 -48.60
C ALA A 50 47.29 -6.62 -47.92
N ILE A 51 46.48 -7.36 -48.69
CA ILE A 51 45.41 -8.19 -48.15
C ILE A 51 45.91 -9.34 -47.27
N ASP A 52 47.12 -9.85 -47.53
CA ASP A 52 47.70 -10.96 -46.77
C ASP A 52 48.32 -10.49 -45.44
N LEU A 53 48.50 -9.18 -45.27
CA LEU A 53 49.10 -8.56 -44.08
C LEU A 53 48.06 -8.07 -43.06
N VAL A 54 46.76 -8.18 -43.37
CA VAL A 54 45.66 -7.70 -42.52
C VAL A 54 44.78 -8.85 -42.03
N LYS A 55 44.26 -8.75 -40.79
CA LYS A 55 43.32 -9.72 -40.22
C LYS A 55 41.89 -9.18 -40.30
N PHE A 56 40.96 -9.99 -40.82
CA PHE A 56 39.56 -9.61 -40.99
C PHE A 56 38.66 -10.86 -40.98
N ASP A 57 37.35 -10.65 -40.79
CA ASP A 57 36.34 -11.71 -40.91
C ASP A 57 36.16 -12.13 -42.37
N GLU A 58 36.20 -13.42 -42.65
CA GLU A 58 36.09 -13.98 -44.02
C GLU A 58 34.83 -13.54 -44.78
N SER A 59 33.72 -13.26 -44.06
CA SER A 59 32.50 -12.72 -44.68
C SER A 59 32.71 -11.35 -45.34
N LEU A 60 33.75 -10.61 -44.95
CA LEU A 60 34.11 -9.30 -45.51
C LEU A 60 35.11 -9.39 -46.66
N ARG A 61 35.58 -10.59 -47.02
CA ARG A 61 36.61 -10.79 -48.06
C ARG A 61 36.33 -10.03 -49.36
N PRO A 62 35.11 -10.01 -49.95
CA PRO A 62 34.85 -9.26 -51.17
C PRO A 62 35.18 -7.76 -51.06
N ALA A 63 34.86 -7.13 -49.92
CA ALA A 63 35.15 -5.72 -49.69
C ALA A 63 36.63 -5.47 -49.40
N ILE A 64 37.26 -6.31 -48.58
CA ILE A 64 38.70 -6.17 -48.27
C ILE A 64 39.55 -6.41 -49.52
N SER A 65 39.19 -7.38 -50.36
CA SER A 65 39.83 -7.60 -51.67
C SER A 65 39.65 -6.43 -52.62
N TYR A 66 38.50 -5.75 -52.61
CA TYR A 66 38.33 -4.53 -53.42
C TYR A 66 39.30 -3.41 -53.02
N VAL A 67 39.58 -3.26 -51.72
CA VAL A 67 40.47 -2.20 -51.21
C VAL A 67 41.94 -2.58 -51.33
N PHE A 68 42.32 -3.80 -50.93
CA PHE A 68 43.73 -4.19 -50.78
C PHE A 68 44.20 -5.28 -51.76
N GLY A 69 43.28 -5.93 -52.49
CA GLY A 69 43.58 -7.14 -53.26
C GLY A 69 44.53 -6.96 -54.44
N GLU A 70 44.63 -5.75 -55.01
CA GLU A 70 45.59 -5.43 -56.07
C GLU A 70 46.76 -4.55 -55.57
N THR A 71 46.84 -4.27 -54.26
CA THR A 71 47.90 -3.43 -53.68
C THR A 71 49.06 -4.29 -53.21
N VAL A 72 50.26 -3.98 -53.67
CA VAL A 72 51.51 -4.64 -53.24
C VAL A 72 52.28 -3.72 -52.30
N VAL A 73 52.73 -4.26 -51.17
CA VAL A 73 53.55 -3.55 -50.19
C VAL A 73 55.03 -3.74 -50.54
N MET A 74 55.75 -2.63 -50.60
CA MET A 74 57.18 -2.53 -50.91
C MET A 74 57.95 -2.02 -49.69
N ASP A 75 59.22 -2.36 -49.58
CA ASP A 75 60.10 -1.88 -48.51
C ASP A 75 60.40 -0.37 -48.61
N ASP A 76 60.73 0.11 -49.81
CA ASP A 76 61.10 1.49 -50.08
C ASP A 76 60.58 2.04 -51.42
N LEU A 77 60.67 3.37 -51.57
CA LEU A 77 60.17 4.08 -52.74
C LEU A 77 61.00 3.81 -54.02
N ALA A 78 62.29 3.50 -53.91
CA ALA A 78 63.14 3.24 -55.07
C ALA A 78 62.75 1.92 -55.73
N HIS A 79 62.56 0.86 -54.94
CA HIS A 79 62.05 -0.42 -55.40
C HIS A 79 60.61 -0.29 -55.94
N ALA A 80 59.74 0.45 -55.25
CA ALA A 80 58.38 0.68 -55.73
C ALA A 80 58.36 1.41 -57.08
N ARG A 81 59.20 2.43 -57.27
CA ARG A 81 59.29 3.18 -58.54
C ARG A 81 59.70 2.31 -59.73
N ALA A 82 60.55 1.31 -59.51
CA ALA A 82 60.98 0.38 -60.56
C ALA A 82 59.83 -0.48 -61.10
N GLN A 83 58.76 -0.68 -60.31
CA GLN A 83 57.58 -1.47 -60.68
C GLN A 83 56.38 -0.61 -61.12
N MET A 84 56.58 0.68 -61.35
CA MET A 84 55.49 1.61 -61.70
C MET A 84 54.77 1.27 -63.01
N GLY A 85 53.49 1.64 -63.04
CA GLY A 85 52.67 1.63 -64.25
C GLY A 85 51.80 0.38 -64.36
N GLY A 86 50.54 0.49 -63.92
CA GLY A 86 49.53 -0.57 -63.99
C GLY A 86 49.45 -1.46 -62.74
N VAL A 87 50.10 -1.08 -61.64
CA VAL A 87 50.00 -1.73 -60.32
C VAL A 87 49.97 -0.66 -59.24
N ARG A 88 49.17 -0.89 -58.19
CA ARG A 88 49.11 -0.03 -57.01
C ARG A 88 50.13 -0.53 -55.98
N LEU A 89 51.04 0.34 -55.56
CA LEU A 89 52.15 0.01 -54.66
C LEU A 89 52.11 0.93 -53.45
N VAL A 90 52.46 0.41 -52.27
CA VAL A 90 52.62 1.22 -51.06
C VAL A 90 53.91 0.84 -50.35
N THR A 91 54.70 1.81 -49.89
CA THR A 91 55.94 1.54 -49.16
C THR A 91 55.68 1.36 -47.66
N LEU A 92 56.62 0.77 -46.93
CA LEU A 92 56.56 0.69 -45.46
C LEU A 92 56.56 2.08 -44.78
N THR A 93 57.10 3.10 -45.46
CA THR A 93 57.09 4.50 -45.01
C THR A 93 55.77 5.22 -45.32
N GLY A 94 54.83 4.59 -46.04
CA GLY A 94 53.52 5.15 -46.33
C GLY A 94 53.42 5.92 -47.65
N ASP A 95 54.42 5.84 -48.52
CA ASP A 95 54.35 6.41 -49.87
C ASP A 95 53.49 5.52 -50.77
N LEU A 96 52.50 6.11 -51.43
CA LEU A 96 51.55 5.44 -52.30
C LEU A 96 51.84 5.75 -53.76
N ILE A 97 51.91 4.71 -54.57
CA ILE A 97 51.93 4.80 -56.03
C ILE A 97 50.65 4.17 -56.55
N GLU A 98 49.82 4.97 -57.21
CA GLU A 98 48.60 4.48 -57.86
C GLU A 98 48.92 3.75 -59.16
N ALA A 99 48.01 2.87 -59.59
CA ALA A 99 48.16 2.13 -60.85
C ALA A 99 48.27 3.06 -62.08
N THR A 100 47.74 4.29 -61.99
CA THR A 100 47.86 5.35 -62.99
C THR A 100 49.26 5.99 -63.04
N GLY A 101 50.14 5.67 -62.09
CA GLY A 101 51.47 6.26 -61.95
C GLY A 101 51.52 7.52 -61.08
N ALA A 102 50.39 7.94 -60.50
CA ALA A 102 50.39 9.04 -59.53
C ALA A 102 51.12 8.60 -58.25
N ILE A 103 52.02 9.44 -57.74
CA ILE A 103 52.77 9.20 -56.51
C ILE A 103 52.31 10.20 -55.45
N SER A 104 51.95 9.70 -54.29
CA SER A 104 51.56 10.47 -53.11
C SER A 104 52.46 10.06 -51.96
N GLY A 105 53.21 11.00 -51.39
CA GLY A 105 54.14 10.74 -50.29
C GLY A 105 54.41 12.01 -49.48
N GLY A 106 55.12 11.87 -48.37
CA GLY A 106 55.43 12.99 -47.47
C GLY A 106 55.60 12.55 -46.01
N TYR A 107 55.79 13.53 -45.12
CA TYR A 107 55.86 13.27 -43.68
C TYR A 107 54.46 13.05 -43.11
N ILE A 108 54.19 11.85 -42.59
CA ILE A 108 52.98 11.54 -41.83
C ILE A 108 53.37 11.51 -40.36
N ASP A 109 52.84 12.44 -39.58
CA ASP A 109 52.97 12.40 -38.13
C ASP A 109 52.18 11.18 -37.60
N ALA A 110 52.88 10.23 -36.97
CA ALA A 110 52.30 8.95 -36.54
C ALA A 110 51.12 9.09 -35.55
N ALA A 111 50.87 10.31 -35.06
CA ALA A 111 49.77 10.65 -34.15
C ALA A 111 48.38 10.74 -34.83
N GLY A 112 48.27 10.56 -36.15
CA GLY A 112 47.05 10.91 -36.88
C GLY A 112 46.36 9.76 -37.64
N LYS A 113 45.35 9.15 -36.99
CA LYS A 113 44.11 8.60 -37.58
C LYS A 113 44.12 7.15 -38.14
N SER A 114 43.50 6.25 -37.38
CA SER A 114 42.38 5.37 -37.80
C SER A 114 42.17 4.18 -36.83
N VAL A 115 43.21 3.77 -36.12
CA VAL A 115 43.15 2.63 -35.17
C VAL A 115 42.60 3.04 -33.80
N ASP A 116 42.88 4.26 -33.35
CA ASP A 116 42.45 4.75 -32.03
C ASP A 116 40.92 4.85 -31.90
N SER A 117 40.23 5.25 -32.97
CA SER A 117 38.78 5.39 -32.98
C SER A 117 38.05 4.05 -32.81
N ALA A 118 38.64 2.93 -33.21
CA ALA A 118 38.03 1.60 -33.02
C ALA A 118 38.12 1.13 -31.56
N SER A 119 39.23 1.47 -30.89
CA SER A 119 39.43 1.25 -29.45
C SER A 119 38.44 2.09 -28.62
N GLU A 120 38.37 3.39 -28.92
CA GLU A 120 37.42 4.32 -28.27
C GLU A 120 35.96 3.89 -28.48
N LEU A 121 35.58 3.51 -29.71
CA LEU A 121 34.23 3.03 -29.99
C LEU A 121 33.88 1.76 -29.21
N LYS A 122 34.85 0.87 -29.00
CA LYS A 122 34.66 -0.36 -28.23
C LYS A 122 34.46 -0.04 -26.74
N GLN A 123 35.25 0.87 -26.21
CA GLN A 123 35.15 1.33 -24.82
C GLN A 123 33.81 2.04 -24.56
N ILE A 124 33.39 2.93 -25.46
CA ILE A 124 32.07 3.58 -25.42
C ILE A 124 30.94 2.54 -25.50
N GLY A 125 31.10 1.50 -26.32
CA GLY A 125 30.13 0.42 -26.43
C GLY A 125 29.98 -0.41 -25.14
N GLU A 126 31.09 -0.68 -24.45
CA GLU A 126 31.10 -1.36 -23.15
C GLU A 126 30.45 -0.49 -22.06
N GLU A 127 30.82 0.80 -21.99
CA GLU A 127 30.20 1.76 -21.06
C GLU A 127 28.69 1.89 -21.29
N LEU A 128 28.26 2.00 -22.55
CA LEU A 128 26.84 2.08 -22.89
C LEU A 128 26.09 0.82 -22.44
N ARG A 129 26.69 -0.36 -22.58
CA ARG A 129 26.09 -1.62 -22.15
C ARG A 129 25.97 -1.70 -20.64
N GLU A 130 27.00 -1.26 -19.90
CA GLU A 130 26.98 -1.18 -18.45
C GLU A 130 25.89 -0.22 -17.97
N LYS A 131 25.84 1.00 -18.51
CA LYS A 131 24.83 2.01 -18.15
C LYS A 131 23.43 1.56 -18.50
N SER A 132 23.23 0.91 -19.64
CA SER A 132 21.92 0.36 -20.03
C SER A 132 21.48 -0.76 -19.09
N GLY A 133 22.41 -1.62 -18.64
CA GLY A 133 22.13 -2.63 -17.63
C GLY A 133 21.74 -2.02 -16.28
N ALA A 134 22.46 -0.98 -15.86
CA ALA A 134 22.15 -0.23 -14.64
C ALA A 134 20.78 0.48 -14.71
N ASP A 135 20.42 1.09 -15.85
CA ASP A 135 19.10 1.69 -16.07
C ASP A 135 17.97 0.66 -16.00
N ALA A 136 18.15 -0.51 -16.64
CA ALA A 136 17.18 -1.59 -16.57
C ALA A 136 16.97 -2.12 -15.14
N ALA A 137 18.06 -2.26 -14.37
CA ALA A 137 17.99 -2.64 -12.96
C ALA A 137 17.27 -1.57 -12.13
N ALA A 138 17.61 -0.29 -12.32
CA ALA A 138 16.98 0.82 -11.63
C ALA A 138 15.47 0.91 -11.92
N ARG A 139 15.06 0.72 -13.19
CA ARG A 139 13.65 0.66 -13.58
C ARG A 139 12.91 -0.50 -12.93
N THR A 140 13.55 -1.65 -12.81
CA THR A 140 12.98 -2.82 -12.14
C THR A 140 12.76 -2.55 -10.65
N GLU A 141 13.73 -1.96 -9.96
CA GLU A 141 13.60 -1.57 -8.57
C GLU A 141 12.54 -0.48 -8.38
N LEU A 142 12.49 0.51 -9.27
CA LEU A 142 11.46 1.55 -9.25
C LEU A 142 10.05 0.95 -9.41
N GLY A 143 9.90 -0.06 -10.26
CA GLY A 143 8.67 -0.83 -10.40
C GLY A 143 8.26 -1.53 -9.10
N LYS A 144 9.19 -2.23 -8.45
CA LYS A 144 8.95 -2.89 -7.15
C LYS A 144 8.53 -1.90 -6.07
N VAL A 145 9.22 -0.77 -5.97
CA VAL A 145 8.90 0.29 -5.01
C VAL A 145 7.52 0.88 -5.29
N SER A 146 7.18 1.12 -6.56
CA SER A 146 5.86 1.61 -6.95
C SER A 146 4.73 0.65 -6.56
N THR A 147 4.91 -0.65 -6.81
CA THR A 147 3.97 -1.69 -6.35
C THR A 147 3.85 -1.69 -4.83
N ARG A 148 4.98 -1.59 -4.12
CA ARG A 148 4.96 -1.58 -2.65
C ARG A 148 4.24 -0.36 -2.09
N ILE A 149 4.44 0.82 -2.68
CA ILE A 149 3.73 2.04 -2.31
C ILE A 149 2.22 1.85 -2.48
N ARG A 150 1.79 1.24 -3.60
CA ARG A 150 0.37 0.96 -3.85
C ARG A 150 -0.22 0.02 -2.80
N GLU A 151 0.44 -1.10 -2.51
CA GLU A 151 0.00 -2.05 -1.47
C GLU A 151 -0.14 -1.38 -0.10
N VAL A 152 0.87 -0.62 0.32
CA VAL A 152 0.86 0.08 1.61
C VAL A 152 -0.24 1.14 1.66
N SER A 153 -0.49 1.84 0.55
CA SER A 153 -1.56 2.84 0.45
C SER A 153 -2.94 2.20 0.56
N GLU A 154 -3.15 1.05 -0.09
CA GLU A 154 -4.40 0.28 0.00
C GLU A 154 -4.63 -0.27 1.42
N GLU A 155 -3.57 -0.76 2.08
CA GLU A 155 -3.65 -1.18 3.49
C GLU A 155 -3.96 -0.02 4.43
N LEU A 156 -3.33 1.15 4.21
CA LEU A 156 -3.56 2.34 5.01
C LEU A 156 -5.01 2.82 4.89
N ALA A 157 -5.56 2.85 3.68
CA ALA A 157 -6.97 3.19 3.45
C ALA A 157 -7.91 2.22 4.19
N LYS A 158 -7.67 0.91 4.11
CA LYS A 158 -8.45 -0.11 4.84
C LYS A 158 -8.34 0.06 6.37
N ARG A 159 -7.17 0.45 6.87
CA ARG A 159 -6.98 0.72 8.31
C ARG A 159 -7.69 2.01 8.75
N SER A 160 -7.65 3.06 7.93
CA SER A 160 -8.36 4.32 8.19
C SER A 160 -9.87 4.09 8.33
N ILE A 161 -10.48 3.41 7.36
CA ILE A 161 -11.93 3.11 7.38
C ILE A 161 -12.31 2.32 8.65
N ARG A 162 -11.48 1.34 9.05
CA ARG A 162 -11.71 0.58 10.29
C ARG A 162 -11.57 1.44 11.53
N ALA A 163 -10.58 2.33 11.58
CA ALA A 163 -10.40 3.26 12.69
C ALA A 163 -11.60 4.19 12.84
N ASP A 164 -12.11 4.74 11.74
CA ASP A 164 -13.29 5.62 11.74
C ASP A 164 -14.56 4.88 12.19
N ALA A 165 -14.73 3.63 11.74
CA ALA A 165 -15.82 2.76 12.20
C ALA A 165 -15.73 2.50 13.70
N HIS A 166 -14.56 2.10 14.21
CA HIS A 166 -14.35 1.88 15.64
C HIS A 166 -14.56 3.16 16.47
N GLN A 167 -14.12 4.31 15.98
CA GLN A 167 -14.35 5.60 16.64
C GLN A 167 -15.85 5.91 16.73
N SER A 168 -16.59 5.68 15.65
CA SER A 168 -18.05 5.87 15.62
C SER A 168 -18.75 4.94 16.61
N THR A 169 -18.37 3.65 16.65
CA THR A 169 -18.89 2.69 17.64
C THR A 169 -18.59 3.13 19.06
N ARG A 170 -17.37 3.59 19.34
CA ARG A 170 -17.00 4.10 20.67
C ARG A 170 -17.84 5.29 21.09
N GLN A 171 -18.10 6.24 20.20
CA GLN A 171 -18.95 7.40 20.50
C GLN A 171 -20.39 6.99 20.82
N ILE A 172 -20.93 5.98 20.14
CA ILE A 172 -22.27 5.45 20.44
C ILE A 172 -22.26 4.80 21.83
N LEU A 173 -21.30 3.91 22.10
CA LEU A 173 -21.18 3.22 23.38
C LEU A 173 -20.97 4.18 24.55
N ASP A 174 -20.19 5.25 24.39
CA ASP A 174 -19.99 6.27 25.43
C ASP A 174 -21.30 7.01 25.75
N LYS A 175 -22.11 7.32 24.73
CA LYS A 175 -23.45 7.92 24.94
C LYS A 175 -24.39 6.96 25.66
N GLU A 176 -24.42 5.69 25.25
CA GLU A 176 -25.23 4.66 25.89
C GLU A 176 -24.82 4.45 27.36
N LEU A 177 -23.51 4.39 27.62
CA LEU A 177 -22.98 4.27 28.98
C LEU A 177 -23.35 5.48 29.84
N SER A 178 -23.26 6.70 29.30
CA SER A 178 -23.68 7.91 30.00
C SER A 178 -25.17 7.88 30.34
N ALA A 179 -26.03 7.51 29.38
CA ALA A 179 -27.46 7.41 29.60
C ALA A 179 -27.82 6.31 30.63
N ALA A 180 -27.14 5.16 30.57
CA ALA A 180 -27.32 4.09 31.54
C ALA A 180 -26.90 4.51 32.96
N ARG A 181 -25.80 5.26 33.10
CA ARG A 181 -25.36 5.82 34.39
C ARG A 181 -26.37 6.80 34.96
N GLN A 182 -26.93 7.68 34.12
CA GLN A 182 -27.94 8.63 34.57
C GLN A 182 -29.21 7.90 35.05
N ARG A 183 -29.71 6.92 34.29
CA ARG A 183 -30.86 6.10 34.71
C ARG A 183 -30.60 5.37 36.02
N LEU A 184 -29.39 4.84 36.21
CA LEU A 184 -29.02 4.14 37.44
C LEU A 184 -29.01 5.09 38.64
N GLN A 185 -28.55 6.33 38.44
CA GLN A 185 -28.63 7.36 39.48
C GLN A 185 -30.08 7.73 39.82
N GLU A 186 -30.92 7.98 38.81
CA GLU A 186 -32.34 8.29 38.98
C GLU A 186 -33.08 7.17 39.73
N MET A 187 -32.82 5.91 39.37
CA MET A 187 -33.40 4.76 40.07
C MET A 187 -32.89 4.64 41.51
N ALA A 188 -31.62 4.91 41.77
CA ALA A 188 -31.08 4.89 43.13
C ALA A 188 -31.71 5.98 44.02
N GLU A 189 -31.98 7.16 43.45
CA GLU A 189 -32.68 8.24 44.15
C GLU A 189 -34.14 7.87 44.43
N GLN A 190 -34.84 7.27 43.47
CA GLN A 190 -36.21 6.75 43.66
C GLN A 190 -36.28 5.69 44.77
N ILE A 191 -35.35 4.72 44.77
CA ILE A 191 -35.29 3.68 45.80
C ILE A 191 -35.10 4.31 47.19
N ARG A 192 -34.20 5.30 47.32
CA ARG A 192 -34.00 6.00 48.60
C ARG A 192 -35.24 6.77 49.04
N ALA A 193 -35.96 7.40 48.11
CA ALA A 193 -37.19 8.11 48.42
C ALA A 193 -38.27 7.13 48.93
N SER A 194 -38.49 6.03 48.21
CA SER A 194 -39.46 5.00 48.61
C SER A 194 -39.09 4.33 49.94
N GLN A 195 -37.80 4.14 50.23
CA GLN A 195 -37.34 3.63 51.53
C GLN A 195 -37.71 4.59 52.68
N LYS A 196 -37.51 5.90 52.49
CA LYS A 196 -37.91 6.90 53.49
C LYS A 196 -39.42 6.96 53.69
N GLU A 197 -40.19 6.88 52.61
CA GLU A 197 -41.65 6.81 52.70
C GLU A 197 -42.11 5.55 53.44
N GLN A 198 -41.49 4.41 53.18
CA GLN A 198 -41.76 3.16 53.88
C GLN A 198 -41.42 3.26 55.38
N GLU A 199 -40.28 3.84 55.74
CA GLU A 199 -39.89 4.08 57.15
C GLU A 199 -40.90 5.00 57.86
N HIS A 200 -41.31 6.08 57.19
CA HIS A 200 -42.31 7.01 57.73
C HIS A 200 -43.66 6.31 57.96
N ALA A 201 -44.19 5.63 56.94
CA ALA A 201 -45.45 4.90 57.03
C ALA A 201 -45.41 3.81 58.09
N SER A 202 -44.27 3.10 58.24
CA SER A 202 -44.07 2.12 59.30
C SER A 202 -44.09 2.75 60.70
N GLY A 203 -43.53 3.95 60.86
CA GLY A 203 -43.58 4.71 62.10
C GLY A 203 -45.00 5.17 62.45
N GLU A 204 -45.74 5.69 61.46
CA GLU A 204 -47.15 6.07 61.62
C GLU A 204 -48.00 4.86 62.00
N LEU A 205 -47.80 3.71 61.35
CA LEU A 205 -48.51 2.48 61.69
C LEU A 205 -48.27 2.09 63.15
N SER A 206 -47.01 2.11 63.61
CA SER A 206 -46.67 1.75 64.99
C SER A 206 -47.30 2.71 66.02
N THR A 207 -47.33 4.01 65.74
CA THR A 207 -47.98 4.99 66.63
C THR A 207 -49.51 4.83 66.65
N LEU A 208 -50.11 4.50 65.51
CA LEU A 208 -51.54 4.22 65.42
C LEU A 208 -51.90 2.94 66.15
N GLU A 209 -51.12 1.86 66.00
CA GLU A 209 -51.29 0.60 66.74
C GLU A 209 -51.21 0.82 68.25
N ALA A 210 -50.23 1.60 68.72
CA ALA A 210 -50.12 1.96 70.14
C ALA A 210 -51.33 2.77 70.63
N SER A 211 -51.84 3.69 69.79
CA SER A 211 -53.03 4.50 70.11
C SER A 211 -54.29 3.63 70.19
N VAL A 212 -54.45 2.67 69.27
CA VAL A 212 -55.55 1.70 69.28
C VAL A 212 -55.49 0.83 70.53
N ALA A 213 -54.30 0.34 70.90
CA ALA A 213 -54.12 -0.45 72.12
C ALA A 213 -54.50 0.35 73.39
N LYS A 214 -54.05 1.60 73.49
CA LYS A 214 -54.38 2.50 74.60
C LYS A 214 -55.89 2.78 74.68
N LEU A 215 -56.52 3.12 73.55
CA LEU A 215 -57.97 3.33 73.50
C LEU A 215 -58.75 2.06 73.87
N ALA A 216 -58.27 0.88 73.47
CA ALA A 216 -58.88 -0.38 73.87
C ALA A 216 -58.80 -0.61 75.38
N GLU A 217 -57.68 -0.27 76.02
CA GLU A 217 -57.51 -0.31 77.47
C GLU A 217 -58.42 0.71 78.19
N GLU A 218 -58.48 1.95 77.70
CA GLU A 218 -59.38 3.00 78.23
C GLU A 218 -60.85 2.57 78.12
N ILE A 219 -61.27 1.99 77.00
CA ILE A 219 -62.62 1.44 76.81
C ILE A 219 -62.88 0.29 77.80
N ALA A 220 -61.92 -0.61 78.01
CA ALA A 220 -62.06 -1.70 78.96
C ALA A 220 -62.20 -1.17 80.41
N GLY A 221 -61.40 -0.17 80.78
CA GLY A 221 -61.47 0.50 82.07
C GLY A 221 -62.82 1.18 82.31
N LEU A 222 -63.28 2.00 81.36
CA LEU A 222 -64.58 2.66 81.43
C LEU A 222 -65.73 1.65 81.51
N LYS A 223 -65.67 0.54 80.76
CA LYS A 223 -66.66 -0.54 80.87
C LYS A 223 -66.68 -1.15 82.26
N ALA A 224 -65.53 -1.37 82.89
CA ALA A 224 -65.45 -1.89 84.26
C ALA A 224 -66.00 -0.89 85.29
N GLU A 225 -65.74 0.41 85.15
CA GLU A 225 -66.30 1.46 86.01
C GLU A 225 -67.82 1.57 85.85
N ILE A 226 -68.33 1.49 84.63
CA ILE A 226 -69.76 1.44 84.34
C ILE A 226 -70.38 0.22 85.02
N ALA A 227 -69.79 -0.96 84.89
CA ALA A 227 -70.29 -2.17 85.55
C ALA A 227 -70.30 -2.04 87.08
N LYS A 228 -69.24 -1.47 87.67
CA LYS A 228 -69.15 -1.24 89.12
C LYS A 228 -70.20 -0.25 89.61
N SER A 229 -70.36 0.88 88.93
CA SER A 229 -71.36 1.89 89.29
C SER A 229 -72.79 1.36 89.11
N GLN A 230 -73.06 0.61 88.04
CA GLN A 230 -74.34 -0.09 87.85
C GLN A 230 -74.66 -1.06 88.99
N GLU A 231 -73.69 -1.87 89.43
CA GLU A 231 -73.87 -2.80 90.56
C GLU A 231 -74.14 -2.05 91.88
N GLN A 232 -73.43 -0.92 92.11
CA GLN A 232 -73.69 -0.06 93.27
C GLN A 232 -75.10 0.53 93.27
N TYR A 233 -75.58 1.02 92.13
CA TYR A 233 -76.97 1.51 91.99
C TYR A 233 -77.99 0.40 92.20
N LEU A 234 -77.76 -0.78 91.64
CA LEU A 234 -78.63 -1.96 91.82
C LEU A 234 -78.72 -2.38 93.29
N GLY A 235 -77.63 -2.27 94.06
CA GLY A 235 -77.61 -2.56 95.49
C GLY A 235 -78.41 -1.58 96.36
N GLN A 236 -78.68 -0.36 95.88
CA GLN A 236 -79.48 0.65 96.59
C GLN A 236 -80.99 0.58 96.29
N LEU A 237 -81.39 -0.24 95.31
CA LEU A 237 -82.79 -0.38 94.90
C LEU A 237 -83.53 -1.46 95.73
N PRO A 238 -84.84 -1.31 95.99
CA PRO A 238 -85.66 -2.36 96.59
C PRO A 238 -85.58 -3.66 95.77
N GLY A 239 -85.51 -4.83 96.44
CA GLY A 239 -85.17 -6.12 95.81
C GLY A 239 -86.04 -6.55 94.61
N ALA A 240 -87.31 -6.13 94.54
CA ALA A 240 -88.16 -6.40 93.39
C ALA A 240 -87.81 -5.56 92.16
N LEU A 241 -87.31 -4.32 92.34
CA LEU A 241 -86.86 -3.47 91.23
C LEU A 241 -85.48 -3.90 90.72
N SER A 242 -84.54 -4.24 91.60
CA SER A 242 -83.19 -4.65 91.19
C SER A 242 -83.20 -5.94 90.37
N ALA A 243 -84.06 -6.91 90.71
CA ALA A 243 -84.24 -8.12 89.91
C ALA A 243 -84.75 -7.84 88.49
N ARG A 244 -85.71 -6.90 88.34
CA ARG A 244 -86.29 -6.54 87.04
C ARG A 244 -85.31 -5.75 86.17
N VAL A 245 -84.49 -4.88 86.77
CA VAL A 245 -83.42 -4.17 86.05
C VAL A 245 -82.34 -5.13 85.56
N ARG A 246 -81.94 -6.13 86.35
CA ARG A 246 -80.99 -7.17 85.90
C ARG A 246 -81.52 -7.95 84.70
N GLN A 247 -82.81 -8.30 84.71
CA GLN A 247 -83.44 -9.00 83.58
C GLN A 247 -83.39 -8.15 82.29
N TRP A 248 -83.76 -6.87 82.36
CA TRP A 248 -83.68 -5.98 81.20
C TRP A 248 -82.24 -5.73 80.70
N GLN A 249 -81.26 -5.69 81.61
CA GLN A 249 -79.85 -5.60 81.22
C GLN A 249 -79.40 -6.84 80.46
N GLN A 250 -79.81 -8.03 80.89
CA GLN A 250 -79.51 -9.28 80.19
C GLN A 250 -80.15 -9.30 78.79
N ASP A 251 -81.43 -8.96 78.68
CA ASP A 251 -82.13 -8.91 77.38
C ASP A 251 -81.46 -7.91 76.42
N ALA A 252 -81.01 -6.76 76.93
CA ALA A 252 -80.31 -5.75 76.14
C ALA A 252 -78.93 -6.23 75.67
N GLN A 253 -78.18 -6.94 76.52
CA GLN A 253 -76.88 -7.51 76.18
C GLN A 253 -77.02 -8.57 75.08
N GLU A 254 -77.97 -9.49 75.22
CA GLU A 254 -78.25 -10.54 74.22
C GLU A 254 -78.65 -9.93 72.87
N THR A 255 -79.46 -8.87 72.89
CA THR A 255 -79.86 -8.14 71.68
C THR A 255 -78.67 -7.43 71.02
N SER A 256 -77.77 -6.84 71.81
CA SER A 256 -76.56 -6.18 71.31
C SER A 256 -75.60 -7.19 70.67
N ASP A 257 -75.35 -8.32 71.32
CA ASP A 257 -74.46 -9.36 70.81
C ASP A 257 -75.00 -10.00 69.53
N ALA A 258 -76.32 -10.19 69.45
CA ALA A 258 -76.99 -10.62 68.22
C ALA A 258 -76.82 -9.62 67.08
N ARG A 259 -76.90 -8.30 67.35
CA ARG A 259 -76.67 -7.26 66.35
C ARG A 259 -75.23 -7.23 65.84
N VAL A 260 -74.24 -7.40 66.71
CA VAL A 260 -72.82 -7.42 66.32
C VAL A 260 -72.53 -8.63 65.42
N LYS A 261 -73.06 -9.82 65.78
CA LYS A 261 -72.95 -11.02 64.92
C LYS A 261 -73.57 -10.80 63.55
N LEU A 262 -74.79 -10.28 63.49
CA LEU A 262 -75.48 -10.03 62.23
C LEU A 262 -74.73 -9.04 61.33
N ASN A 263 -74.12 -8.00 61.93
CA ASN A 263 -73.36 -7.01 61.20
C ASN A 263 -72.00 -7.54 60.69
N GLY A 264 -71.41 -8.52 61.38
CA GLY A 264 -70.22 -9.22 60.92
C GLY A 264 -70.49 -10.25 59.82
N GLU A 265 -71.72 -10.78 59.72
CA GLU A 265 -72.15 -11.67 58.64
C GLU A 265 -72.56 -10.92 57.35
N LEU A 266 -72.79 -9.61 57.44
CA LEU A 266 -73.20 -8.74 56.33
C LEU A 266 -72.04 -8.01 55.62
N GLN A 267 -70.81 -8.09 56.15
CA GLN A 267 -69.57 -7.56 55.52
C GLN A 267 -68.79 -8.65 54.80
#